data_AF-A0A151SN30-F1
#
_entry.id   AF-A0A151SN30-F1
#
_cell.length_a   1.000
_cell.length_b   1.000
_cell.length_c   1.000
_cell.angle_alpha   90.00
_cell.angle_beta   90.00
_cell.angle_gamma   90.00
#
_symmetry.space_group_name_H-M   'P 1'
#
loop_
_entity.id
_entity.type
_entity.pdbx_description
1 polymer ?
#
loop_
_entity_poly.entity_id
_entity_poly.type
_entity_poly.pdbx_seq_one_letter_code
_entity_poly.pdbx_strand_id
1 'polypeptide(L)' 'FLGKDDVELYLDWEIKVEQLFACHKVSEERKVPLATLSFQGHVMYWWTALERERFLHNDPPI' A
#
# COMPACT_ATOMS: atom_id res chain seq x y z
N PHE A 1 5.62 4.14 -4.56
CA PHE A 1 6.70 3.21 -4.23
C PHE A 1 6.84 2.15 -5.30
N LEU A 2 8.07 1.91 -5.78
CA LEU A 2 8.37 0.99 -6.90
C LEU A 2 8.79 -0.42 -6.44
N GLY A 3 9.03 -0.64 -5.13
CA GLY A 3 9.41 -1.95 -4.59
C GLY A 3 10.79 -2.40 -5.02
N LYS A 4 11.75 -1.48 -5.04
CA LYS A 4 13.16 -1.86 -5.17
C LYS A 4 13.63 -2.46 -3.84
N ASP A 5 14.67 -3.30 -3.88
CA ASP A 5 15.35 -3.86 -2.70
C ASP A 5 16.18 -2.79 -1.97
N ASP A 6 15.58 -1.62 -1.76
CA ASP A 6 16.19 -0.44 -1.17
C ASP A 6 15.35 -0.06 0.05
N VAL A 7 15.92 -0.37 1.22
CA VAL A 7 15.29 -0.13 2.52
C VAL A 7 15.08 1.35 2.76
N GLU A 8 15.99 2.21 2.30
CA GLU A 8 15.84 3.65 2.46
C GLU A 8 14.62 4.15 1.70
N LEU A 9 14.43 3.71 0.45
CA LEU A 9 13.26 4.09 -0.35
C LEU A 9 11.93 3.60 0.25
N TYR A 10 11.93 2.46 0.94
CA TYR A 10 10.75 1.98 1.66
C TYR A 10 10.46 2.86 2.88
N LEU A 11 11.46 3.12 3.73
CA LEU A 11 11.29 3.95 4.93
C LEU A 11 10.87 5.38 4.58
N ASP A 12 11.47 5.95 3.53
CA ASP A 12 11.12 7.28 3.04
C ASP A 12 9.68 7.37 2.57
N TRP A 13 9.18 6.29 1.97
CA TRP A 13 7.79 6.18 1.54
C TRP A 13 6.85 6.01 2.74
N GLU A 14 7.18 5.12 3.66
CA GLU A 14 6.40 4.84 4.88
C GLU A 14 6.21 6.10 5.72
N ILE A 15 7.30 6.84 6.00
CA ILE A 15 7.25 8.09 6.76
C ILE A 15 6.35 9.12 6.08
N LYS A 16 6.44 9.29 4.76
CA LYS A 16 5.60 10.24 4.02
C LYS A 16 4.12 9.89 4.09
N VAL A 17 3.80 8.60 3.97
CA VAL A 17 2.42 8.10 4.07
C VAL A 17 1.87 8.28 5.48
N GLU A 18 2.65 7.95 6.51
CA GLU A 18 2.26 8.13 7.92
C GLU A 18 2.02 9.61 8.27
N GLN A 19 2.88 10.51 7.80
CA GLN A 19 2.68 11.95 7.97
C GLN A 19 1.38 12.44 7.30
N LEU A 20 1.06 11.93 6.10
CA LEU A 20 -0.17 12.26 5.39
C LEU A 20 -1.39 11.77 6.18
N PHE A 21 -1.36 10.53 6.70
CA PHE A 21 -2.44 9.99 7.51
C PHE A 21 -2.65 10.76 8.80
N ALA A 22 -1.57 11.12 9.51
CA ALA A 22 -1.64 11.91 10.72
C ALA A 22 -2.24 13.31 10.46
N CYS A 23 -1.82 13.96 9.37
CA CYS A 23 -2.32 15.29 8.98
C CYS A 23 -3.84 15.27 8.68
N HIS A 24 -4.30 14.23 7.98
CA HIS A 24 -5.70 14.09 7.57
C HIS A 24 -6.59 13.31 8.55
N LYS A 25 -6.04 12.83 9.68
CA LYS A 25 -6.75 12.00 10.67
C LYS A 25 -7.43 10.80 10.03
N VAL A 26 -6.72 10.11 9.14
CA VAL A 26 -7.23 8.93 8.43
C VAL A 26 -7.45 7.79 9.43
N SER A 27 -8.63 7.17 9.39
CA SER A 27 -8.95 6.00 10.23
C SER A 27 -8.14 4.77 9.80
N GLU A 28 -7.82 3.89 10.74
CA GLU A 28 -7.01 2.67 10.47
C GLU A 28 -7.56 1.85 9.30
N GLU A 29 -8.88 1.66 9.25
CA GLU A 29 -9.59 0.93 8.18
C GLU A 29 -9.36 1.48 6.77
N ARG A 30 -8.96 2.76 6.64
CA ARG A 30 -8.75 3.43 5.36
C ARG A 30 -7.28 3.56 4.99
N LYS A 31 -6.36 3.33 5.93
CA LYS A 31 -4.93 3.54 5.71
C LYS A 31 -4.38 2.62 4.62
N VAL A 32 -4.65 1.33 4.69
CA VAL A 32 -4.13 0.37 3.70
C VAL A 32 -4.63 0.69 2.29
N PRO A 33 -5.96 0.83 2.05
CA PRO A 33 -6.45 1.23 0.73
C PRO A 33 -5.81 2.52 0.21
N LEU A 34 -5.60 3.53 1.05
CA LEU A 34 -5.00 4.80 0.64
C LEU A 34 -3.49 4.71 0.41
N ALA A 35 -2.77 3.93 1.21
CA ALA A 35 -1.33 3.70 1.03
C ALA A 35 -1.06 3.01 -0.30
N THR A 36 -1.90 2.05 -0.69
CA THR A 36 -1.72 1.27 -1.94
C THR A 36 -1.87 2.14 -3.19
N LEU A 37 -2.60 3.26 -3.14
CA LEU A 37 -2.69 4.22 -4.25
C LEU A 37 -1.34 4.83 -4.65
N SER A 38 -0.38 4.81 -3.73
CA SER A 38 0.97 5.31 -3.98
C SER A 38 1.89 4.26 -4.62
N PHE A 39 1.45 3.00 -4.74
CA PHE A 39 2.21 1.95 -5.42
C PHE A 39 2.36 2.25 -6.91
N GLN A 40 3.49 1.84 -7.47
CA GLN A 40 3.83 2.05 -8.87
C GLN A 40 4.63 0.86 -9.38
N GLY A 41 4.67 0.69 -10.71
CA GLY A 41 5.46 -0.35 -11.37
C GLY A 41 5.19 -1.75 -10.82
N HIS A 42 6.25 -2.47 -10.47
CA HIS A 42 6.17 -3.87 -10.03
C HIS A 42 5.31 -4.06 -8.78
N VAL A 43 5.35 -3.13 -7.81
CA VAL A 43 4.53 -3.24 -6.58
C VAL A 43 3.05 -3.13 -6.89
N MET A 44 2.66 -2.22 -7.78
CA MET A 44 1.25 -2.08 -8.17
C MET A 44 0.73 -3.37 -8.82
N TYR A 45 1.55 -3.97 -9.70
CA TYR A 45 1.20 -5.22 -10.36
C TYR A 45 1.07 -6.37 -9.34
N TRP A 46 2.05 -6.52 -8.45
CA TRP A 46 2.03 -7.53 -7.39
C TRP A 46 0.80 -7.37 -6.49
N TRP A 47 0.50 -6.16 -6.03
CA TRP A 47 -0.66 -5.88 -5.19
C TRP A 47 -1.99 -6.23 -5.88
N THR A 48 -2.13 -5.86 -7.16
CA THR A 48 -3.33 -6.16 -7.94
C THR A 48 -3.51 -7.66 -8.17
N ALA A 49 -2.41 -8.39 -8.39
CA ALA A 49 -2.43 -9.85 -8.51
C ALA A 49 -2.86 -10.51 -7.19
N LEU A 50 -2.33 -10.03 -6.05
CA LEU A 50 -2.68 -10.52 -4.72
C LEU A 50 -4.16 -10.29 -4.39
N GLU A 51 -4.67 -9.08 -4.58
CA GLU A 51 -6.10 -8.77 -4.38
C GLU A 51 -7.01 -9.65 -5.25
N ARG A 52 -6.61 -9.90 -6.51
CA ARG A 52 -7.34 -10.79 -7.41
C ARG A 52 -7.36 -12.23 -6.91
N GLU A 53 -6.23 -12.74 -6.44
CA GLU A 53 -6.14 -14.08 -5.88
C GLU A 53 -7.04 -14.22 -4.65
N ARG A 54 -6.96 -13.28 -3.71
CA ARG A 54 -7.84 -13.24 -2.52
C ARG A 54 -9.32 -13.23 -2.88
N PHE A 55 -9.71 -12.41 -3.86
CA PHE A 55 -11.07 -12.38 -4.36
C PHE A 55 -11.53 -13.74 -4.90
N LEU A 56 -10.70 -14.45 -5.66
CA LEU A 56 -11.02 -15.80 -6.16
C LEU A 56 -11.17 -16.82 -5.04
N HIS A 57 -10.44 -16.65 -3.94
CA HIS A 57 -10.52 -17.49 -2.74
C HIS A 57 -11.65 -17.10 -1.79
N ASN A 58 -12.42 -16.04 -2.09
CA ASN A 58 -13.42 -15.44 -1.20
C ASN A 58 -12.84 -14.93 0.13
N ASP A 59 -11.55 -14.58 0.13
CA ASP A 59 -10.92 -13.91 1.25
C ASP A 59 -11.37 -12.43 1.33
N PRO A 60 -11.43 -11.83 2.52
CA PRO A 60 -11.73 -10.42 2.65
C PRO A 60 -10.62 -9.55 2.00
N PRO A 61 -10.97 -8.37 1.44
CA PRO A 61 -9.98 -7.42 0.92
C PRO A 61 -9.05 -6.92 2.03
N ILE A 62 -7.85 -6.48 1.65
CA ILE A 62 -6.81 -6.01 2.59
C ILE A 62 -7.06 -4.55 3.00
#